data_AF-A0A534J3K3-F1
#
_entry.id   AF-A0A534J3K3-F1
#
_cell.length_a   1.000
_cell.length_b   1.000
_cell.length_c   1.000
_cell.angle_alpha   90.00
_cell.angle_beta   90.00
_cell.angle_gamma   90.00
#
_symmetry.space_group_name_H-M   'P 1'
#
loop_
_entity.id
_entity.type
_entity.pdbx_description
1 polymer ?
#
loop_
_entity_poly.entity_id
_entity_poly.type
_entity_poly.pdbx_seq_one_letter_code
_entity_poly.pdbx_strand_id
1 'polypeptide(L)'
;MCRLFGAISQGPVYYDLFEEFADLAVLGNTPRGGADERGHRDGWGLAFFRNGKLVEHVRGVGSAEDDPKYFKAAWNIAKTNIDRKAGERLVVIAHLRRASEGTPIGPEWSHPFVESKGGRTWAFAHNGGLTDGPVPVEGGRTDSQVAFKLLLGNLDGSDPEHVAAATKATVEAVRRDYGGYSSLNFLLSDGDSIHAFRDYETDSGYYTLYYDDFGEAVLVCSQPILGMKEDPVVKGSLVSVGPDLRLRRHQVV
;
A
#
# COMPACT_ATOMS: atom_id res chain seq x y z
N MET A 1 -8.29 -5.41 8.12
CA MET A 1 -8.79 -4.03 7.88
C MET A 1 -7.66 -3.05 8.17
N CYS A 2 -6.87 -2.67 7.17
CA CYS A 2 -5.56 -2.05 7.35
C CYS A 2 -5.51 -0.57 6.95
N ARG A 3 -4.35 0.08 7.13
CA ARG A 3 -4.02 1.41 6.58
C ARG A 3 -2.82 1.32 5.64
N LEU A 4 -2.95 1.95 4.47
CA LEU A 4 -1.94 2.00 3.42
C LEU A 4 -1.34 3.41 3.36
N PHE A 5 -0.03 3.48 3.14
CA PHE A 5 0.67 4.72 2.81
C PHE A 5 1.66 4.48 1.68
N GLY A 6 1.77 5.45 0.79
CA GLY A 6 2.72 5.47 -0.29
C GLY A 6 3.20 6.88 -0.55
N ALA A 7 4.47 7.00 -0.92
CA ALA A 7 5.05 8.28 -1.34
C ALA A 7 5.99 8.03 -2.52
N ILE A 8 5.87 8.85 -3.55
CA ILE A 8 6.88 8.99 -4.60
C ILE A 8 7.40 10.42 -4.57
N SER A 9 8.72 10.59 -4.53
CA SER A 9 9.31 11.90 -4.28
C SER A 9 10.61 12.13 -5.03
N GLN A 10 10.72 13.33 -5.60
CA GLN A 10 11.95 13.94 -6.11
C GLN A 10 12.50 15.03 -5.17
N GLY A 11 11.68 15.49 -4.21
CA GLY A 11 12.03 16.44 -3.14
C GLY A 11 12.04 15.79 -1.76
N PRO A 12 12.14 16.56 -0.67
CA PRO A 12 12.28 15.97 0.64
C PRO A 12 11.09 15.09 1.06
N VAL A 13 11.35 13.92 1.65
CA VAL A 13 10.36 13.14 2.41
C VAL A 13 10.66 13.39 3.89
N TYR A 14 9.79 14.16 4.54
CA TYR A 14 9.96 14.57 5.93
C TYR A 14 9.65 13.42 6.89
N TYR A 15 10.32 13.43 8.04
CA TYR A 15 10.15 12.39 9.06
C TYR A 15 8.74 12.38 9.65
N ASP A 16 8.14 13.57 9.82
CA ASP A 16 6.79 13.79 10.33
C ASP A 16 5.71 13.02 9.54
N LEU A 17 5.95 12.73 8.25
CA LEU A 17 5.06 11.87 7.44
C LEU A 17 4.90 10.47 8.05
N PHE A 18 5.99 9.93 8.58
CA PHE A 18 6.00 8.61 9.19
C PHE A 18 5.41 8.64 10.60
N GLU A 19 5.57 9.74 11.32
CA GLU A 19 4.91 9.93 12.63
C GLU A 19 3.39 9.98 12.45
N GLU A 20 2.88 10.82 11.55
CA GLU A 20 1.43 10.88 11.29
C GLU A 20 0.87 9.59 10.72
N PHE A 21 1.66 8.87 9.90
CA PHE A 21 1.23 7.54 9.47
C PHE A 21 1.20 6.55 10.64
N ALA A 22 2.20 6.55 11.52
CA ALA A 22 2.21 5.68 12.69
C ALA A 22 1.03 5.95 13.63
N ASP A 23 0.62 7.21 13.80
CA ASP A 23 -0.55 7.60 14.59
C ASP A 23 -1.83 6.91 14.10
N LEU A 24 -1.95 6.64 12.79
CA LEU A 24 -3.09 5.89 12.24
C LEU A 24 -3.16 4.45 12.76
N ALA A 25 -2.11 3.91 13.39
CA ALA A 25 -2.18 2.63 14.08
C ALA A 25 -3.17 2.66 15.26
N VAL A 26 -3.36 3.84 15.86
CA VAL A 26 -4.21 4.07 17.03
C VAL A 26 -5.45 4.87 16.66
N LEU A 27 -5.25 5.98 15.95
CA LEU A 27 -6.28 6.99 15.66
C LEU A 27 -6.97 6.75 14.32
N GLY A 28 -6.42 5.86 13.49
CA GLY A 28 -6.97 5.59 12.17
C GLY A 28 -8.36 4.97 12.26
N ASN A 29 -9.23 5.34 11.32
CA ASN A 29 -10.60 4.83 11.30
C ASN A 29 -10.62 3.30 11.28
N THR A 30 -11.71 2.72 11.73
CA THR A 30 -12.00 1.28 11.69
C THR A 30 -13.32 1.09 10.94
N PRO A 31 -13.76 -0.14 10.61
CA PRO A 31 -15.09 -0.34 10.02
C PRO A 31 -16.24 0.32 10.79
N ARG A 32 -16.04 0.71 12.05
CA ARG A 32 -17.02 1.45 12.87
C ARG A 32 -17.07 2.96 12.58
N GLY A 33 -16.24 3.48 11.67
CA GLY A 33 -16.21 4.91 11.31
C GLY A 33 -15.31 5.80 12.18
N GLY A 34 -14.51 5.20 13.06
CA GLY A 34 -13.57 5.90 13.95
C GLY A 34 -12.56 4.93 14.57
N ALA A 35 -11.64 5.43 15.39
CA ALA A 35 -10.71 4.60 16.15
C ALA A 35 -11.45 3.65 17.11
N ASP A 36 -10.83 2.50 17.42
CA ASP A 36 -11.27 1.60 18.49
C ASP A 36 -10.07 1.07 19.28
N GLU A 37 -10.31 0.42 20.42
CA GLU A 37 -9.27 -0.08 21.33
C GLU A 37 -8.27 -1.04 20.64
N ARG A 38 -8.70 -1.72 19.57
CA ARG A 38 -7.86 -2.66 18.83
C ARG A 38 -6.91 -1.94 17.88
N GLY A 39 -7.39 -0.90 17.19
CA GLY A 39 -6.61 -0.15 16.20
C GLY A 39 -6.10 -1.01 15.04
N HIS A 40 -4.99 -0.59 14.43
CA HIS A 40 -4.23 -1.30 13.38
C HIS A 40 -2.89 -1.78 13.93
N ARG A 41 -2.95 -2.57 15.01
CA ARG A 41 -1.79 -2.94 15.84
C ARG A 41 -1.38 -4.42 15.72
N ASP A 42 -1.78 -5.10 14.65
CA ASP A 42 -1.44 -6.52 14.42
C ASP A 42 -0.16 -6.69 13.58
N GLY A 43 0.57 -5.60 13.32
CA GLY A 43 1.82 -5.58 12.58
C GLY A 43 1.95 -4.37 11.66
N TRP A 44 3.14 -4.15 11.16
CA TRP A 44 3.45 -3.04 10.28
C TRP A 44 4.57 -3.42 9.31
N GLY A 45 4.73 -2.63 8.26
CA GLY A 45 5.89 -2.78 7.38
C GLY A 45 6.11 -1.62 6.45
N LEU A 46 7.32 -1.57 5.91
CA LEU A 46 7.80 -0.54 5.00
C LEU A 46 8.73 -1.15 3.96
N ALA A 47 8.55 -0.77 2.70
CA ALA A 47 9.48 -1.00 1.60
C ALA A 47 9.92 0.35 1.02
N PHE A 48 11.23 0.58 0.97
CA PHE A 48 11.86 1.81 0.48
C PHE A 48 12.73 1.52 -0.73
N PHE A 49 12.49 2.28 -1.79
CA PHE A 49 13.21 2.22 -3.05
C PHE A 49 13.95 3.52 -3.32
N ARG A 50 15.16 3.41 -3.87
CA ARG A 50 15.94 4.51 -4.43
C ARG A 50 16.27 4.20 -5.87
N ASN A 51 15.83 5.05 -6.80
CA ASN A 51 16.07 4.89 -8.24
C ASN A 51 15.69 3.50 -8.78
N GLY A 52 14.50 2.99 -8.42
CA GLY A 52 14.01 1.67 -8.88
C GLY A 52 14.60 0.47 -8.15
N LYS A 53 15.47 0.67 -7.15
CA LYS A 53 16.09 -0.42 -6.39
C LYS A 53 15.57 -0.44 -4.96
N LEU A 54 15.13 -1.61 -4.50
CA LEU A 54 14.77 -1.82 -3.10
C LEU A 54 16.01 -1.65 -2.23
N VAL A 55 15.98 -0.69 -1.31
CA VAL A 55 17.07 -0.37 -0.37
C VAL A 55 16.79 -0.98 0.99
N GLU A 56 15.55 -0.89 1.46
CA GLU A 56 15.16 -1.33 2.79
C GLU A 56 13.76 -1.95 2.75
N HIS A 57 13.60 -3.10 3.40
CA HIS A 57 12.32 -3.79 3.60
C HIS A 57 12.26 -4.28 5.04
N VAL A 58 11.47 -3.61 5.86
CA VAL A 58 11.39 -3.86 7.31
C VAL A 58 9.94 -4.11 7.67
N ARG A 59 9.71 -5.12 8.51
CA ARG A 59 8.39 -5.50 9.00
C ARG A 59 8.46 -5.84 10.48
N GLY A 60 7.39 -5.52 11.19
CA GLY A 60 7.26 -5.77 12.63
C GLY A 60 5.89 -6.32 13.00
N VAL A 61 5.80 -6.76 14.25
CA VAL A 61 4.57 -7.21 14.90
C VAL A 61 4.19 -6.16 15.94
N GLY A 62 2.90 -5.94 16.15
CA GLY A 62 2.41 -4.93 17.08
C GLY A 62 2.10 -3.59 16.39
N SER A 63 1.95 -2.55 17.20
CA SER A 63 1.71 -1.18 16.75
C SER A 63 2.99 -0.57 16.18
N ALA A 64 2.88 0.16 15.06
CA ALA A 64 3.99 0.96 14.56
C ALA A 64 4.35 2.13 15.52
N GLU A 65 3.33 2.69 16.18
CA GLU A 65 3.46 3.82 17.10
C GLU A 65 4.27 3.49 18.36
N ASP A 66 4.34 2.20 18.74
CA ASP A 66 5.11 1.73 19.90
C ASP A 66 6.44 1.06 19.54
N ASP A 67 6.77 0.88 18.25
CA ASP A 67 7.91 0.05 17.82
C ASP A 67 9.12 0.91 17.39
N PRO A 68 10.23 0.92 18.16
CA PRO A 68 11.44 1.66 17.79
C PRO A 68 12.04 1.24 16.45
N LYS A 69 11.78 0.01 15.97
CA LYS A 69 12.24 -0.44 14.66
C LYS A 69 11.53 0.29 13.53
N TYR A 70 10.25 0.66 13.71
CA TYR A 70 9.51 1.47 12.73
C TYR A 70 10.17 2.84 12.58
N PHE A 71 10.35 3.54 13.69
CA PHE A 71 10.95 4.88 13.69
C PHE A 71 12.39 4.89 13.22
N LYS A 72 13.16 3.82 13.52
CA LYS A 72 14.50 3.66 12.95
C LYS A 72 14.47 3.53 11.43
N ALA A 73 13.55 2.76 10.86
CA ALA A 73 13.39 2.64 9.41
C ALA A 73 12.93 3.98 8.79
N ALA A 74 11.95 4.65 9.40
CA ALA A 74 11.51 6.00 9.00
C ALA A 74 12.67 7.01 8.98
N TRP A 75 13.50 6.99 10.02
CA TRP A 75 14.68 7.84 10.12
C TRP A 75 15.71 7.53 9.03
N ASN A 76 15.97 6.26 8.74
CA ASN A 76 16.89 5.86 7.66
C ASN A 76 16.44 6.41 6.29
N ILE A 77 15.13 6.40 6.02
CA ILE A 77 14.55 6.93 4.79
C ILE A 77 14.68 8.45 4.74
N ALA A 78 14.26 9.14 5.81
CA ALA A 78 14.34 10.59 5.93
C ALA A 78 15.80 11.08 5.81
N LYS A 79 16.76 10.35 6.40
CA LYS A 79 18.18 10.63 6.26
C LYS A 79 18.69 10.38 4.85
N THR A 80 18.33 9.26 4.21
CA THR A 80 18.71 8.97 2.82
C THR A 80 18.22 10.07 1.87
N ASN A 81 17.07 10.65 2.20
CA ASN A 81 16.51 11.79 1.48
C ASN A 81 17.34 13.09 1.66
N ILE A 82 17.95 13.33 2.83
CA ILE A 82 18.88 14.45 3.04
C ILE A 82 20.15 14.26 2.20
N ASP A 83 20.67 13.04 2.12
CA ASP A 83 21.88 12.69 1.36
C ASP A 83 21.64 12.51 -0.15
N ARG A 84 20.46 12.94 -0.64
CA ARG A 84 20.00 12.69 -2.01
C ARG A 84 20.60 13.70 -3.00
N LYS A 85 20.95 13.22 -4.20
CA LYS A 85 21.35 14.07 -5.33
C LYS A 85 20.14 14.53 -6.14
N ALA A 86 20.26 15.68 -6.79
CA ALA A 86 19.24 16.17 -7.73
C ALA A 86 18.90 15.11 -8.79
N GLY A 87 17.61 14.87 -9.01
CA GLY A 87 17.11 13.88 -9.98
C GLY A 87 17.04 12.43 -9.47
N GLU A 88 17.50 12.14 -8.25
CA GLU A 88 17.22 10.84 -7.65
C GLU A 88 15.78 10.78 -7.15
N ARG A 89 15.15 9.62 -7.33
CA ARG A 89 13.77 9.35 -6.94
C ARG A 89 13.71 8.39 -5.77
N LEU A 90 12.78 8.65 -4.88
CA LEU A 90 12.45 7.78 -3.76
C LEU A 90 11.02 7.29 -3.91
N VAL A 91 10.80 6.01 -3.64
CA VAL A 91 9.45 5.45 -3.50
C VAL A 91 9.37 4.71 -2.17
N VAL A 92 8.31 4.97 -1.42
CA VAL A 92 7.99 4.28 -0.17
C VAL A 92 6.61 3.66 -0.29
N ILE A 93 6.46 2.42 0.17
CA ILE A 93 5.17 1.82 0.50
C ILE A 93 5.23 1.39 1.96
N ALA A 94 4.25 1.78 2.75
CA ALA A 94 4.09 1.37 4.13
C ALA A 94 2.67 0.88 4.42
N HIS A 95 2.53 0.11 5.50
CA HIS A 95 1.29 -0.53 5.87
C HIS A 95 1.16 -0.72 7.38
N LEU A 96 -0.03 -0.48 7.92
CA LEU A 96 -0.42 -0.81 9.30
C LEU A 96 -1.50 -1.87 9.25
N ARG A 97 -1.25 -3.01 9.89
CA ARG A 97 -2.07 -4.22 9.77
C ARG A 97 -3.08 -4.30 10.91
N ARG A 98 -4.32 -4.58 10.54
CA ARG A 98 -5.32 -5.17 11.42
C ARG A 98 -5.72 -6.50 10.81
N ALA A 99 -5.25 -7.58 11.41
CA ALA A 99 -5.48 -8.94 10.95
C ALA A 99 -6.98 -9.27 10.96
N SER A 100 -7.46 -10.06 10.01
CA SER A 100 -8.80 -10.65 10.15
C SER A 100 -8.78 -11.65 11.31
N GLU A 101 -9.92 -11.87 11.96
CA GLU A 101 -10.01 -12.85 13.03
C GLU A 101 -9.56 -14.24 12.53
N GLY A 102 -8.79 -14.96 13.35
CA GLY A 102 -8.25 -16.27 12.98
C GLY A 102 -7.07 -16.26 12.00
N THR A 103 -6.62 -15.10 11.49
CA THR A 103 -5.43 -15.03 10.64
C THR A 103 -4.13 -14.90 11.45
N PRO A 104 -3.02 -15.51 11.00
CA PRO A 104 -1.77 -15.48 11.76
C PRO A 104 -1.17 -14.08 11.85
N ILE A 105 -0.50 -13.83 12.99
CA ILE A 105 0.24 -12.60 13.28
C ILE A 105 1.73 -12.93 13.23
N GLY A 106 2.48 -12.16 12.42
CA GLY A 106 3.91 -12.36 12.21
C GLY A 106 4.41 -11.43 11.10
N PRO A 107 5.70 -11.04 11.09
CA PRO A 107 6.24 -10.16 10.06
C PRO A 107 6.05 -10.71 8.65
N GLU A 108 6.11 -12.03 8.48
CA GLU A 108 5.92 -12.74 7.22
C GLU A 108 4.51 -12.55 6.63
N TRP A 109 3.52 -12.22 7.47
CA TRP A 109 2.13 -11.95 7.12
C TRP A 109 1.81 -10.46 7.00
N SER A 110 2.76 -9.59 7.33
CA SER A 110 2.63 -8.14 7.20
C SER A 110 3.09 -7.68 5.82
N HIS A 111 2.35 -6.74 5.25
CA HIS A 111 2.72 -6.00 4.05
C HIS A 111 3.85 -4.99 4.34
N PRO A 112 4.51 -4.44 3.30
CA PRO A 112 4.41 -4.81 1.90
C PRO A 112 4.97 -6.22 1.62
N PHE A 113 4.31 -6.95 0.71
CA PHE A 113 4.87 -8.16 0.12
C PHE A 113 5.76 -7.77 -1.06
N VAL A 114 6.87 -8.48 -1.25
CA VAL A 114 7.87 -8.17 -2.26
C VAL A 114 8.15 -9.40 -3.12
N GLU A 115 8.11 -9.24 -4.43
CA GLU A 115 8.39 -10.30 -5.42
C GLU A 115 9.12 -9.74 -6.63
N SER A 116 9.86 -10.58 -7.36
CA SER A 116 10.58 -10.15 -8.57
C SER A 116 9.88 -10.63 -9.84
N LYS A 117 9.67 -9.72 -10.81
CA LYS A 117 9.14 -10.04 -12.16
C LYS A 117 9.70 -9.08 -13.19
N GLY A 118 10.09 -9.61 -14.36
CA GLY A 118 10.54 -8.77 -15.48
C GLY A 118 11.79 -7.94 -15.19
N GLY A 119 12.70 -8.45 -14.35
CA GLY A 119 13.92 -7.73 -13.93
C GLY A 119 13.68 -6.59 -12.94
N ARG A 120 12.47 -6.48 -12.37
CA ARG A 120 12.07 -5.47 -11.38
C ARG A 120 11.67 -6.12 -10.07
N THR A 121 11.88 -5.41 -8.97
CA THR A 121 11.37 -5.78 -7.64
C THR A 121 10.07 -5.04 -7.40
N TRP A 122 8.98 -5.78 -7.20
CA TRP A 122 7.64 -5.24 -6.96
C TRP A 122 7.31 -5.30 -5.48
N ALA A 123 6.76 -4.22 -4.92
CA ALA A 123 6.19 -4.17 -3.59
C ALA A 123 4.67 -3.94 -3.65
N PHE A 124 3.92 -4.63 -2.79
CA PHE A 124 2.47 -4.61 -2.77
C PHE A 124 1.90 -4.52 -1.35
N ALA A 125 1.02 -3.55 -1.12
CA ALA A 125 0.27 -3.36 0.13
C ALA A 125 -1.23 -3.32 -0.15
N HIS A 126 -2.04 -4.04 0.63
CA HIS A 126 -3.45 -4.25 0.34
C HIS A 126 -4.32 -4.11 1.58
N ASN A 127 -5.48 -3.45 1.44
CA ASN A 127 -6.49 -3.28 2.46
C ASN A 127 -7.84 -3.82 1.97
N GLY A 128 -8.15 -5.04 2.40
CA GLY A 128 -9.36 -5.77 2.02
C GLY A 128 -9.23 -7.24 2.35
N GLY A 129 -10.23 -8.02 1.96
CA GLY A 129 -10.25 -9.48 2.07
C GLY A 129 -11.04 -10.09 0.92
N LEU A 130 -10.72 -11.33 0.57
CA LEU A 130 -11.44 -12.10 -0.46
C LEU A 130 -12.63 -12.82 0.18
N THR A 131 -13.77 -12.92 -0.51
CA THR A 131 -14.99 -13.54 0.06
C THR A 131 -14.74 -15.01 0.41
N ASP A 132 -14.29 -15.79 -0.57
CA ASP A 132 -13.94 -17.20 -0.44
C ASP A 132 -12.40 -17.36 -0.44
N GLY A 133 -11.73 -16.50 0.34
CA GLY A 133 -10.28 -16.52 0.51
C GLY A 133 -9.75 -17.82 1.15
N PRO A 134 -8.44 -18.07 1.09
CA PRO A 134 -7.84 -19.27 1.69
C PRO A 134 -8.07 -19.32 3.23
N VAL A 135 -8.95 -20.22 3.67
CA VAL A 135 -9.22 -20.50 5.09
C VAL A 135 -8.97 -21.99 5.39
N PRO A 136 -8.10 -22.36 6.36
CA PRO A 136 -7.15 -21.54 7.11
C PRO A 136 -5.82 -21.49 6.36
N VAL A 137 -5.45 -20.37 5.74
CA VAL A 137 -4.14 -20.23 5.05
C VAL A 137 -3.80 -21.53 4.28
N GLU A 138 -4.74 -22.10 3.52
CA GLU A 138 -4.47 -23.35 2.81
C GLU A 138 -3.29 -23.11 1.85
N GLY A 139 -2.18 -23.82 2.08
CA GLY A 139 -0.94 -23.63 1.35
C GLY A 139 -0.09 -22.42 1.75
N GLY A 140 -0.28 -21.83 2.94
CA GLY A 140 0.65 -20.83 3.51
C GLY A 140 0.53 -19.41 2.96
N ARG A 141 -0.62 -19.01 2.39
CA ARG A 141 -0.85 -17.65 1.84
C ARG A 141 -2.10 -16.98 2.39
N THR A 142 -2.02 -15.66 2.61
CA THR A 142 -3.15 -14.77 2.91
C THR A 142 -3.88 -14.33 1.64
N ASP A 143 -5.12 -13.84 1.78
CA ASP A 143 -5.90 -13.12 0.74
C ASP A 143 -5.06 -12.12 -0.05
N SER A 144 -4.25 -11.34 0.66
CA SER A 144 -3.42 -10.30 0.04
C SER A 144 -2.28 -10.89 -0.80
N GLN A 145 -1.69 -12.02 -0.38
CA GLN A 145 -0.66 -12.71 -1.16
C GLN A 145 -1.25 -13.40 -2.39
N VAL A 146 -2.50 -13.90 -2.28
CA VAL A 146 -3.25 -14.41 -3.43
C VAL A 146 -3.52 -13.29 -4.43
N ALA A 147 -4.07 -12.16 -3.98
CA ALA A 147 -4.33 -10.99 -4.83
C ALA A 147 -3.04 -10.49 -5.50
N PHE A 148 -1.93 -10.41 -4.75
CA PHE A 148 -0.64 -10.01 -5.31
C PHE A 148 -0.13 -10.98 -6.38
N LYS A 149 -0.27 -12.29 -6.14
CA LYS A 149 0.14 -13.33 -7.10
C LYS A 149 -0.69 -13.26 -8.40
N LEU A 150 -2.00 -13.06 -8.30
CA LEU A 150 -2.86 -12.88 -9.47
C LEU A 150 -2.46 -11.61 -10.24
N LEU A 151 -2.29 -10.49 -9.54
CA LEU A 151 -1.88 -9.22 -10.13
C LEU A 151 -0.54 -9.33 -10.85
N LEU A 152 0.49 -9.86 -10.18
CA LEU A 152 1.78 -10.09 -10.81
C LEU A 152 1.70 -11.13 -11.93
N GLY A 153 0.85 -12.15 -11.82
CA GLY A 153 0.64 -13.13 -12.89
C GLY A 153 0.16 -12.48 -14.18
N ASN A 154 -0.79 -11.55 -14.07
CA ASN A 154 -1.40 -10.81 -15.18
C ASN A 154 -0.57 -9.61 -15.69
N LEU A 155 0.57 -9.32 -15.07
CA LEU A 155 1.34 -8.11 -15.35
C LEU A 155 2.37 -8.30 -16.48
N ASP A 156 2.13 -7.69 -17.64
CA ASP A 156 3.01 -7.82 -18.81
C ASP A 156 4.03 -6.68 -18.97
N GLY A 157 3.82 -5.56 -18.28
CA GLY A 157 4.67 -4.37 -18.35
C GLY A 157 4.56 -3.54 -17.06
N SER A 158 5.47 -2.58 -16.89
CA SER A 158 5.49 -1.70 -15.71
C SER A 158 4.81 -0.35 -15.94
N ASP A 159 4.40 -0.05 -17.17
CA ASP A 159 3.65 1.18 -17.45
C ASP A 159 2.20 1.11 -16.93
N PRO A 160 1.56 2.27 -16.70
CA PRO A 160 0.22 2.36 -16.14
C PRO A 160 -0.84 1.58 -16.92
N GLU A 161 -0.74 1.50 -18.25
CA GLU A 161 -1.69 0.80 -19.10
C GLU A 161 -1.65 -0.71 -18.85
N HIS A 162 -0.45 -1.31 -18.78
CA HIS A 162 -0.30 -2.72 -18.43
C HIS A 162 -0.72 -3.00 -16.97
N VAL A 163 -0.42 -2.10 -16.03
CA VAL A 163 -0.87 -2.25 -14.63
C VAL A 163 -2.39 -2.17 -14.55
N ALA A 164 -3.05 -1.28 -15.29
CA ALA A 164 -4.51 -1.19 -15.35
C ALA A 164 -5.14 -2.46 -15.93
N ALA A 165 -4.58 -3.00 -17.03
CA ALA A 165 -5.04 -4.24 -17.61
C ALA A 165 -4.87 -5.43 -16.66
N ALA A 166 -3.72 -5.54 -15.98
CA ALA A 166 -3.45 -6.57 -14.98
C ALA A 166 -4.39 -6.45 -13.77
N THR A 167 -4.69 -5.22 -13.34
CA THR A 167 -5.65 -4.95 -12.28
C THR A 167 -7.05 -5.42 -12.66
N LYS A 168 -7.50 -5.10 -13.89
CA LYS A 168 -8.80 -5.55 -14.40
C LYS A 168 -8.91 -7.08 -14.41
N ALA A 169 -7.92 -7.75 -14.99
CA ALA A 169 -7.87 -9.21 -15.04
C ALA A 169 -7.87 -9.83 -13.63
N THR A 170 -7.23 -9.15 -12.66
CA THR A 170 -7.21 -9.57 -11.25
C THR A 170 -8.58 -9.42 -10.60
N VAL A 171 -9.28 -8.30 -10.81
CA VAL A 171 -10.65 -8.11 -10.32
C VAL A 171 -11.58 -9.19 -10.87
N GLU A 172 -11.50 -9.47 -12.18
CA GLU A 172 -12.30 -10.51 -12.83
C GLU A 172 -11.98 -11.91 -12.27
N ALA A 173 -10.70 -12.23 -12.08
CA ALA A 173 -10.27 -13.50 -11.49
C ALA A 173 -10.73 -13.64 -10.04
N VAL A 174 -10.62 -12.60 -9.21
CA VAL A 174 -11.08 -12.63 -7.83
C VAL A 174 -12.59 -12.84 -7.74
N ARG A 175 -13.38 -12.15 -8.58
CA ARG A 175 -14.84 -12.35 -8.63
C ARG A 175 -15.22 -13.75 -9.07
N ARG A 176 -14.51 -14.31 -10.06
CA ARG A 176 -14.78 -15.65 -10.59
C ARG A 176 -14.36 -16.76 -9.63
N ASP A 177 -13.16 -16.66 -9.07
CA ASP A 177 -12.49 -17.78 -8.40
C ASP A 177 -12.59 -17.71 -6.87
N TYR A 178 -12.92 -16.54 -6.31
CA TYR A 178 -12.96 -16.29 -4.86
C TYR A 178 -14.25 -15.62 -4.37
N GLY A 179 -15.32 -15.64 -5.18
CA GLY A 179 -16.62 -15.09 -4.77
C GLY A 179 -16.66 -13.57 -4.55
N GLY A 180 -15.64 -12.84 -5.03
CA GLY A 180 -15.50 -11.40 -4.83
C GLY A 180 -14.59 -11.01 -3.66
N TYR A 181 -14.83 -9.83 -3.11
CA TYR A 181 -14.00 -9.21 -2.07
C TYR A 181 -14.80 -8.18 -1.28
N SER A 182 -14.37 -7.90 -0.06
CA SER A 182 -14.83 -6.71 0.67
C SER A 182 -14.24 -5.43 0.07
N SER A 183 -12.94 -5.47 -0.24
CA SER A 183 -12.17 -4.41 -0.88
C SER A 183 -10.96 -4.98 -1.60
N LEU A 184 -10.53 -4.31 -2.68
CA LEU A 184 -9.27 -4.49 -3.36
C LEU A 184 -8.45 -3.19 -3.38
N ASN A 185 -8.56 -2.36 -2.34
CA ASN A 185 -7.69 -1.20 -2.21
C ASN A 185 -6.22 -1.65 -2.08
N PHE A 186 -5.35 -1.22 -3.00
CA PHE A 186 -3.94 -1.56 -2.93
C PHE A 186 -3.02 -0.45 -3.41
N LEU A 187 -1.76 -0.56 -2.97
CA LEU A 187 -0.61 0.12 -3.54
C LEU A 187 0.32 -0.92 -4.16
N LEU A 188 0.75 -0.68 -5.39
CA LEU A 188 1.75 -1.47 -6.11
C LEU A 188 2.87 -0.52 -6.56
N SER A 189 4.12 -0.94 -6.42
CA SER A 189 5.27 -0.20 -6.96
C SER A 189 6.37 -1.13 -7.41
N ASP A 190 7.06 -0.75 -8.48
CA ASP A 190 8.32 -1.36 -8.93
C ASP A 190 9.56 -0.55 -8.50
N GLY A 191 9.37 0.45 -7.63
CA GLY A 191 10.38 1.41 -7.20
C GLY A 191 10.57 2.61 -8.13
N ASP A 192 9.91 2.65 -9.28
CA ASP A 192 9.92 3.77 -10.23
C ASP A 192 8.59 4.51 -10.27
N SER A 193 7.50 3.76 -10.17
CA SER A 193 6.14 4.28 -10.16
C SER A 193 5.39 3.76 -8.94
N ILE A 194 4.36 4.49 -8.51
CA ILE A 194 3.36 3.98 -7.57
C ILE A 194 2.00 3.93 -8.24
N HIS A 195 1.29 2.82 -8.04
CA HIS A 195 -0.05 2.58 -8.56
C HIS A 195 -0.99 2.31 -7.40
N ALA A 196 -2.04 3.10 -7.31
CA ALA A 196 -3.02 3.11 -6.26
C ALA A 196 -4.39 2.76 -6.83
N PHE A 197 -4.89 1.58 -6.49
CA PHE A 197 -6.21 1.12 -6.92
C PHE A 197 -7.19 1.21 -5.76
N ARG A 198 -8.41 1.65 -6.03
CA ARG A 198 -9.48 1.66 -5.04
C ARG A 198 -10.73 1.00 -5.59
N ASP A 199 -11.14 -0.11 -4.99
CA ASP A 199 -12.44 -0.73 -5.24
C ASP A 199 -12.92 -1.50 -4.02
N TYR A 200 -14.23 -1.54 -3.81
CA TYR A 200 -14.86 -2.10 -2.61
C TYR A 200 -16.31 -2.49 -2.85
N GLU A 201 -16.79 -3.50 -2.14
CA GLU A 201 -18.19 -3.93 -2.16
C GLU A 201 -18.95 -3.49 -0.89
N THR A 202 -18.24 -3.30 0.23
CA THR A 202 -18.82 -2.82 1.50
C THR A 202 -18.08 -1.61 2.05
N ASP A 203 -18.60 -1.01 3.13
CA ASP A 203 -17.89 -0.03 3.99
C ASP A 203 -17.14 1.07 3.25
N SER A 204 -17.83 1.77 2.33
CA SER A 204 -17.24 2.82 1.47
C SER A 204 -16.51 3.94 2.23
N GLY A 205 -17.00 4.27 3.43
CA GLY A 205 -16.40 5.26 4.33
C GLY A 205 -15.17 4.76 5.08
N TYR A 206 -14.95 3.44 5.12
CA TYR A 206 -13.74 2.84 5.69
C TYR A 206 -12.69 2.55 4.61
N TYR A 207 -13.10 1.94 3.50
CA TYR A 207 -12.22 1.59 2.37
C TYR A 207 -11.94 2.79 1.48
N THR A 208 -11.36 3.81 2.10
CA THR A 208 -10.92 5.04 1.46
C THR A 208 -9.47 4.92 1.01
N LEU A 209 -9.12 5.69 -0.01
CA LEU A 209 -7.77 5.89 -0.49
C LEU A 209 -7.73 7.29 -1.10
N TYR A 210 -6.77 8.10 -0.70
CA TYR A 210 -6.59 9.49 -1.10
C TYR A 210 -5.22 9.64 -1.74
N TYR A 211 -5.06 10.63 -2.62
CA TYR A 211 -3.75 11.06 -3.08
C TYR A 211 -3.68 12.58 -3.10
N ASP A 212 -2.49 13.14 -2.93
CA ASP A 212 -2.28 14.58 -3.09
C ASP A 212 -0.87 14.87 -3.62
N ASP A 213 -0.78 15.94 -4.40
CA ASP A 213 0.43 16.40 -5.07
C ASP A 213 0.96 17.64 -4.35
N PHE A 214 2.14 17.49 -3.74
CA PHE A 214 2.86 18.53 -3.01
C PHE A 214 3.96 19.18 -3.88
N GLY A 215 3.92 18.99 -5.20
CA GLY A 215 4.87 19.53 -6.17
C GLY A 215 6.12 18.67 -6.33
N GLU A 216 6.85 18.43 -5.24
CA GLU A 216 8.06 17.59 -5.28
C GLU A 216 7.84 16.14 -4.79
N ALA A 217 6.63 15.86 -4.31
CA ALA A 217 6.21 14.55 -3.86
C ALA A 217 4.71 14.35 -4.12
N VAL A 218 4.33 13.11 -4.44
CA VAL A 218 2.93 12.69 -4.45
C VAL A 218 2.73 11.64 -3.38
N LEU A 219 1.77 11.89 -2.50
CA LEU A 219 1.40 10.99 -1.42
C LEU A 219 0.14 10.22 -1.79
N VAL A 220 0.03 8.99 -1.30
CA VAL A 220 -1.18 8.19 -1.34
C VAL A 220 -1.41 7.60 0.05
N CYS A 221 -2.58 7.76 0.63
CA CYS A 221 -2.85 7.26 1.97
C CYS A 221 -4.31 6.78 2.12
N SER A 222 -4.55 5.78 2.96
CA SER A 222 -5.91 5.32 3.27
C SER A 222 -6.73 6.37 4.01
N GLN A 223 -6.08 7.27 4.75
CA GLN A 223 -6.69 8.40 5.45
C GLN A 223 -5.77 9.62 5.25
N PRO A 224 -6.31 10.83 5.01
CA PRO A 224 -5.49 12.02 4.81
C PRO A 224 -4.57 12.26 6.01
N ILE A 225 -3.31 12.60 5.73
CA ILE A 225 -2.29 13.00 6.71
C ILE A 225 -1.63 14.29 6.22
N LEU A 226 -0.97 15.05 7.09
CA LEU A 226 -0.28 16.32 6.73
C LEU A 226 -1.10 17.28 5.86
N GLY A 227 -2.40 17.40 6.13
CA GLY A 227 -3.28 18.33 5.40
C GLY A 227 -3.54 17.95 3.94
N MET A 228 -3.34 16.68 3.56
CA MET A 228 -3.81 16.14 2.27
C MET A 228 -5.29 16.50 2.04
N LYS A 229 -5.64 16.77 0.78
CA LYS A 229 -7.04 16.94 0.37
C LYS A 229 -7.88 15.70 0.68
N GLU A 230 -9.10 15.94 1.15
CA GLU A 230 -10.08 14.90 1.47
C GLU A 230 -10.94 14.50 0.24
N ASP A 231 -10.30 14.31 -0.92
CA ASP A 231 -10.97 13.82 -2.14
C ASP A 231 -10.50 12.38 -2.46
N PRO A 232 -11.31 11.36 -2.18
CA PRO A 232 -10.88 9.98 -2.33
C PRO A 232 -10.77 9.60 -3.81
N VAL A 233 -9.85 8.67 -4.11
CA VAL A 233 -9.78 7.96 -5.39
C VAL A 233 -11.17 7.43 -5.73
N VAL A 234 -11.60 7.63 -6.98
CA VAL A 234 -12.89 7.16 -7.48
C VAL A 234 -12.94 5.62 -7.45
N LYS A 235 -14.09 5.05 -7.08
CA LYS A 235 -14.28 3.59 -7.04
C LYS A 235 -14.03 2.98 -8.43
N GLY A 236 -13.32 1.86 -8.47
CA GLY A 236 -12.97 1.16 -9.69
C GLY A 236 -11.86 1.84 -10.49
N SER A 237 -11.21 2.87 -9.95
CA SER A 237 -10.15 3.60 -10.65
C SER A 237 -8.75 3.26 -10.12
N LEU A 238 -7.79 3.21 -11.04
CA LEU A 238 -6.35 3.14 -10.78
C LEU A 238 -5.73 4.51 -11.00
N VAL A 239 -5.05 5.03 -9.98
CA VAL A 239 -4.21 6.24 -10.06
C VAL A 239 -2.76 5.80 -10.09
N SER A 240 -2.02 6.22 -11.12
CA SER A 240 -0.59 5.92 -11.27
C SER A 240 0.22 7.20 -11.26
N VAL A 241 1.33 7.20 -10.54
CA VAL A 241 2.30 8.30 -10.50
C VAL A 241 3.65 7.74 -10.90
N GLY A 242 4.19 8.24 -12.00
CA GLY A 242 5.48 7.81 -12.52
C GLY A 242 6.65 8.66 -12.00
N PRO A 243 7.86 8.42 -12.50
CA PRO A 243 9.05 9.17 -12.14
C PRO A 243 8.95 10.68 -12.43
N ASP A 244 8.04 11.09 -13.31
CA ASP A 244 7.78 12.49 -13.68
C ASP A 244 6.80 13.19 -12.72
N LEU A 245 6.38 12.51 -11.64
CA LEU A 245 5.34 12.92 -10.69
C LEU A 245 3.98 13.22 -11.34
N ARG A 246 3.78 12.83 -12.61
CA ARG A 246 2.51 13.06 -13.31
C ARG A 246 1.51 11.97 -12.96
N LEU A 247 0.35 12.41 -12.50
CA LEU A 247 -0.81 11.58 -12.24
C LEU A 247 -1.44 11.09 -13.56
N ARG A 248 -1.70 9.79 -13.63
CA ARG A 248 -2.44 9.13 -14.72
C ARG A 248 -3.58 8.33 -14.11
N ARG A 249 -4.77 8.42 -14.67
CA ARG A 249 -5.97 7.75 -14.14
C ARG A 249 -6.55 6.79 -15.17
N HIS A 250 -6.90 5.59 -14.73
CA HIS A 250 -7.53 4.57 -15.55
C HIS A 250 -8.79 4.07 -14.84
N GLN A 251 -9.93 4.04 -15.55
CA GLN A 251 -11.11 3.32 -15.07
C GLN A 251 -10.90 1.83 -15.37
N VAL A 252 -10.90 1.01 -14.32
CA VAL A 252 -10.62 -0.43 -14.39
C VAL A 252 -11.91 -1.24 -14.38
N VAL A 253 -12.85 -0.86 -13.48
CA VAL A 253 -14.12 -1.54 -13.23
C VAL A 253 -15.29 -0.64 -13.55
#